data_AF-A0A951P3B8-F1
#
_entry.id   AF-A0A951P3B8-F1
#
_cell.length_a   1.000
_cell.length_b   1.000
_cell.length_c   1.000
_cell.angle_alpha   90.00
_cell.angle_beta   90.00
_cell.angle_gamma   90.00
#
_symmetry.space_group_name_H-M   'P 1'
#
loop_
_entity.id
_entity.type
_entity.pdbx_description
1 polymer ?
#
loop_
_entity_poly.entity_id
_entity_poly.type
_entity_poly.pdbx_seq_one_letter_code
_entity_poly.pdbx_strand_id
1 'polypeptide(L)'
;MARVFSDRADNLLVYIYSDDHLPPHVHVFIGRKRSRDARNIKISIGDDNNPPQILEVHPKIQKTDVRKAWQLVADNQDELLIEWKKIHDSEEVEK
;
A
#
# COMPACT_ATOMS: atom_id res chain seq x y z
N MET A 1 1.21 -12.07 -0.08
CA MET A 1 1.80 -10.72 -0.28
C MET A 1 2.23 -10.55 -1.73
N ALA A 2 1.57 -9.65 -2.46
CA ALA A 2 1.91 -9.32 -3.84
C ALA A 2 2.54 -7.92 -3.89
N ARG A 3 3.59 -7.75 -4.72
CA ARG A 3 4.05 -6.41 -5.10
C ARG A 3 3.15 -5.94 -6.22
N VAL A 4 2.35 -4.92 -5.95
CA VAL A 4 1.34 -4.41 -6.89
C VAL A 4 1.87 -3.24 -7.69
N PHE A 5 2.67 -2.36 -7.08
CA PHE A 5 3.26 -1.19 -7.75
C PHE A 5 4.71 -0.94 -7.33
N SER A 6 5.43 -0.21 -8.19
CA SER A 6 6.75 0.32 -7.84
C SER A 6 7.00 1.64 -8.56
N ASP A 7 7.45 2.64 -7.81
CA ASP A 7 8.06 3.84 -8.36
C ASP A 7 9.59 3.72 -8.27
N ARG A 8 10.25 3.65 -9.43
CA ARG A 8 11.71 3.53 -9.51
C ARG A 8 12.42 4.86 -9.29
N ALA A 9 11.77 5.99 -9.57
CA ALA A 9 12.38 7.31 -9.40
C ALA A 9 12.55 7.63 -7.91
N ASP A 10 11.50 7.37 -7.12
CA ASP A 10 11.52 7.57 -5.67
C ASP A 10 11.85 6.31 -4.86
N ASN A 11 12.15 5.20 -5.55
CA ASN A 11 12.51 3.92 -4.94
C ASN A 11 11.45 3.42 -3.95
N LEU A 12 10.18 3.57 -4.31
CA LEU A 12 9.02 3.16 -3.52
C LEU A 12 8.46 1.85 -4.04
N LEU A 13 8.14 0.93 -3.14
CA LEU A 13 7.56 -0.36 -3.47
C LEU A 13 6.25 -0.54 -2.72
N VAL A 14 5.15 -0.74 -3.44
CA VAL A 14 3.81 -0.89 -2.86
C VAL A 14 3.44 -2.37 -2.83
N TYR A 15 2.98 -2.81 -1.68
CA TYR A 15 2.53 -4.19 -1.47
C TYR A 15 1.17 -4.23 -0.80
N ILE A 16 0.45 -5.31 -1.10
CA ILE A 16 -0.78 -5.71 -0.42
C ILE A 16 -0.53 -7.10 0.18
N TYR A 17 -0.79 -7.26 1.47
CA TYR A 17 -0.76 -8.58 2.07
C TYR A 17 -2.09 -9.30 1.81
N SER A 18 -2.06 -10.63 1.78
CA SER A 18 -3.26 -11.45 1.56
C SER A 18 -4.02 -11.68 2.87
N ASP A 19 -3.35 -11.52 4.00
CA ASP A 19 -3.91 -11.52 5.35
C ASP A 19 -4.26 -10.09 5.82
N ASP A 20 -4.37 -9.11 4.90
CA ASP A 20 -4.82 -7.77 5.26
C ASP A 20 -6.34 -7.75 5.44
N HIS A 21 -6.81 -6.84 6.30
CA HIS A 21 -8.20 -6.71 6.69
C HIS A 21 -8.73 -5.33 6.33
N LEU A 22 -10.06 -5.15 6.39
CA LEU A 22 -10.69 -3.85 6.21
C LEU A 22 -10.21 -2.82 7.24
N PRO A 23 -10.09 -1.52 6.87
CA PRO A 23 -10.31 -0.98 5.53
C PRO A 23 -9.19 -1.34 4.53
N PRO A 24 -9.43 -1.32 3.21
CA PRO A 24 -8.41 -1.60 2.20
C PRO A 24 -7.18 -0.71 2.40
N HIS A 25 -6.00 -1.31 2.42
CA HIS A 25 -4.76 -0.60 2.68
C HIS A 25 -3.58 -1.23 1.97
N VAL A 26 -2.50 -0.46 1.88
CA VAL A 26 -1.23 -0.87 1.28
C VAL A 26 -0.08 -0.61 2.25
N HIS A 27 1.01 -1.35 2.03
CA HIS A 27 2.29 -1.11 2.66
C HIS A 27 3.30 -0.59 1.64
N VAL A 28 3.73 0.65 1.83
CA VAL A 28 4.74 1.29 0.98
C VAL A 28 6.10 1.19 1.65
N PHE A 29 7.05 0.52 1.01
CA PHE A 29 8.43 0.40 1.47
C PHE A 29 9.33 1.35 0.69
N ILE A 30 10.27 1.97 1.39
CA ILE A 30 11.31 2.83 0.78
C ILE A 30 12.57 1.99 0.60
N GLY A 31 13.02 1.84 -0.65
CA GLY A 31 14.14 1.00 -1.01
C GLY A 31 13.82 -0.48 -1.01
N ARG A 32 14.83 -1.30 -0.72
CA ARG A 32 14.67 -2.76 -0.73
C ARG A 32 13.95 -3.23 0.53
N LYS A 33 12.81 -3.89 0.35
CA LYS A 33 12.15 -4.68 1.40
C LYS A 33 13.09 -5.81 1.84
N ARG A 34 13.48 -5.83 3.13
CA ARG A 34 14.31 -6.89 3.72
C ARG A 34 13.52 -7.89 4.58
N SER A 35 12.40 -7.47 5.15
CA SER A 35 11.50 -8.28 5.99
C SER A 35 10.10 -7.65 6.05
N ARG A 36 9.11 -8.30 6.70
CA ARG A 36 7.79 -7.69 6.96
C ARG A 36 7.91 -6.45 7.85
N ASP A 37 8.82 -6.48 8.82
CA ASP A 37 9.09 -5.36 9.76
C ASP A 37 10.04 -4.29 9.17
N ALA A 38 10.35 -4.36 7.88
CA ALA A 38 11.15 -3.34 7.23
C ALA A 38 10.41 -2.00 7.21
N ARG A 39 11.17 -0.91 7.12
CA ARG A 39 10.67 0.46 7.14
C ARG A 39 9.58 0.65 6.08
N ASN A 40 8.34 0.77 6.55
CA ASN A 40 7.19 0.95 5.68
C ASN A 40 6.24 2.01 6.22
N ILE A 41 5.34 2.42 5.33
CA ILE A 41 4.23 3.30 5.60
C ILE A 41 2.96 2.50 5.30
N LYS A 42 2.07 2.41 6.29
CA LYS A 42 0.75 1.84 6.12
C LYS A 42 -0.20 2.95 5.69
N ILE A 43 -0.82 2.79 4.52
CA ILE A 43 -1.71 3.79 3.93
C ILE A 43 -3.04 3.11 3.60
N SER A 44 -4.14 3.62 4.16
CA SER A 44 -5.50 3.30 3.72
C SER A 44 -5.65 3.75 2.28
N ILE A 45 -6.15 2.88 1.40
CA ILE A 45 -6.41 3.24 0.00
C ILE A 45 -7.61 4.21 -0.07
N GLY A 46 -8.55 4.14 0.87
CA GLY A 46 -9.79 4.93 0.82
C GLY A 46 -10.82 4.35 -0.15
N ASP A 47 -11.60 5.21 -0.79
CA ASP A 47 -12.62 4.87 -1.78
C ASP A 47 -12.90 6.07 -2.72
N ASP A 48 -13.88 5.94 -3.63
CA ASP A 48 -14.25 6.97 -4.60
C ASP A 48 -14.59 8.35 -3.96
N ASN A 49 -15.00 8.37 -2.69
CA ASN A 49 -15.37 9.58 -1.95
C ASN A 49 -14.32 9.98 -0.90
N ASN A 50 -13.42 9.07 -0.52
CA ASN A 50 -12.45 9.26 0.55
C ASN A 50 -11.02 9.10 0.01
N PRO A 51 -10.17 10.14 0.11
CA PRO A 51 -8.79 10.03 -0.33
C PRO A 51 -7.99 9.08 0.58
N PRO A 52 -6.82 8.61 0.12
CA PRO A 52 -5.94 7.77 0.93
C PRO A 52 -5.55 8.45 2.24
N GLN A 53 -5.34 7.65 3.30
CA GLN A 53 -4.95 8.17 4.61
C GLN A 53 -3.74 7.42 5.17
N ILE A 54 -2.80 8.14 5.76
CA ILE A 54 -1.66 7.54 6.44
C ILE A 54 -2.15 6.96 7.77
N LEU A 55 -2.03 5.64 7.92
CA LEU A 55 -2.41 4.92 9.13
C LEU A 55 -1.22 4.77 10.08
N GLU A 56 -0.06 4.43 9.54
CA GLU A 56 1.15 4.21 10.33
C GLU A 56 2.40 4.60 9.54
N VAL A 57 3.37 5.20 10.22
CA VAL A 57 4.67 5.56 9.64
C VAL A 57 5.76 5.02 10.53
N HIS A 58 6.68 4.22 9.97
CA HIS A 58 7.86 3.82 10.70
C HIS A 58 8.71 5.07 11.10
N PRO A 59 9.17 5.21 12.37
CA PRO A 59 9.72 6.46 12.91
C PRO A 59 11.00 6.96 12.23
N LYS A 60 11.70 6.09 11.49
CA LYS A 60 12.91 6.42 10.72
C LYS A 60 12.64 6.86 9.27
N ILE A 61 11.38 7.09 8.90
CA ILE A 61 10.98 7.56 7.57
C ILE A 61 10.90 9.09 7.58
N GLN A 62 11.44 9.73 6.55
CA GLN A 62 11.40 11.18 6.43
C GLN A 62 10.03 11.66 5.94
N LYS A 63 9.62 12.86 6.35
CA LYS A 63 8.34 13.47 5.94
C LYS A 63 8.20 13.60 4.42
N THR A 64 9.30 13.83 3.72
CA THR A 64 9.34 13.89 2.25
C THR A 64 8.95 12.56 1.62
N ASP A 65 9.44 11.45 2.16
CA ASP A 65 9.13 10.11 1.66
C ASP A 65 7.69 9.73 1.99
N VAL A 66 7.18 10.15 3.15
CA VAL A 66 5.76 10.00 3.51
C VAL A 66 4.87 10.69 2.48
N ARG A 67 5.20 11.94 2.11
CA ARG A 67 4.43 12.68 1.10
C ARG A 67 4.47 12.00 -0.26
N LYS A 68 5.63 11.52 -0.70
CA LYS A 68 5.79 10.80 -1.98
C LYS A 68 5.01 9.49 -1.99
N ALA A 69 5.07 8.72 -0.91
CA ALA A 69 4.31 7.49 -0.76
C ALA A 69 2.80 7.73 -0.79
N TRP A 70 2.33 8.77 -0.09
CA TRP A 70 0.93 9.15 -0.14
C TRP A 70 0.49 9.57 -1.54
N GLN A 71 1.30 10.40 -2.23
CA GLN A 71 1.02 10.82 -3.60
C GLN A 71 0.96 9.62 -4.55
N LEU A 72 1.90 8.69 -4.45
CA LEU A 72 1.91 7.46 -5.24
C LEU A 72 0.63 6.64 -5.04
N VAL A 73 0.13 6.54 -3.80
CA VAL A 73 -1.13 5.83 -3.52
C VAL A 73 -2.34 6.60 -4.05
N ALA A 74 -2.36 7.92 -3.90
CA ALA A 74 -3.44 8.76 -4.43
C ALA A 74 -3.52 8.71 -5.96
N ASP A 75 -2.38 8.77 -6.64
CA ASP A 75 -2.32 8.75 -8.11
C ASP A 75 -2.75 7.40 -8.70
N ASN A 76 -2.71 6.33 -7.91
CA ASN A 76 -3.03 4.95 -8.35
C ASN A 76 -4.17 4.33 -7.52
N GLN A 77 -5.02 5.16 -6.89
CA GLN A 77 -6.03 4.72 -5.92
C GLN A 77 -6.96 3.62 -6.49
N ASP A 78 -7.52 3.86 -7.68
CA ASP A 78 -8.45 2.94 -8.34
C ASP A 78 -7.80 1.59 -8.65
N GLU A 79 -6.59 1.62 -9.22
CA GLU A 79 -5.84 0.41 -9.56
C GLU A 79 -5.48 -0.39 -8.31
N LEU A 80 -5.10 0.28 -7.22
CA LEU A 80 -4.81 -0.36 -5.94
C LEU A 80 -6.06 -0.97 -5.31
N LEU A 81 -7.24 -0.34 -5.42
CA LEU A 81 -8.51 -0.94 -4.97
C LEU A 81 -8.86 -2.20 -5.77
N ILE A 82 -8.64 -2.17 -7.08
CA ILE A 82 -8.87 -3.33 -7.95
C ILE A 82 -7.94 -4.48 -7.55
N GLU A 83 -6.64 -4.22 -7.38
CA GLU A 83 -5.68 -5.24 -6.95
C GLU A 83 -5.96 -5.75 -5.54
N TRP A 84 -6.36 -4.87 -4.62
CA TRP A 84 -6.77 -5.28 -3.28
C TRP A 84 -7.95 -6.25 -3.31
N LYS A 85 -9.00 -5.92 -4.07
CA LYS A 85 -10.17 -6.78 -4.26
C LYS A 85 -9.78 -8.11 -4.90
N LYS A 86 -8.94 -8.11 -5.93
CA LYS A 86 -8.46 -9.36 -6.54
C LYS A 86 -7.75 -10.26 -5.54
N ILE A 87 -6.94 -9.72 -4.63
CA ILE A 87 -6.19 -10.50 -3.65
C ILE A 87 -7.10 -11.10 -2.56
N HIS A 88 -8.17 -10.40 -2.17
CA HIS A 88 -9.01 -10.79 -1.03
C HIS A 88 -10.35 -11.43 -1.43
N ASP A 89 -10.95 -11.06 -2.57
CA ASP A 89 -12.19 -11.66 -3.08
C ASP A 89 -11.94 -12.98 -3.83
N SER A 90 -10.71 -13.25 -4.27
CA SER A 90 -10.40 -14.53 -4.95
C SER A 90 -10.44 -15.75 -4.03
N GLU A 91 -10.60 -15.57 -2.70
CA GLU A 91 -10.84 -16.66 -1.75
C GLU A 91 -12.33 -17.02 -1.58
N GLU A 92 -13.29 -16.28 -2.16
CA GLU A 92 -14.73 -16.62 -2.08
C GLU A 92 -15.21 -17.66 -3.11
N VAL A 93 -14.35 -18.16 -4.01
CA VAL A 93 -14.75 -19.08 -5.10
C VAL A 93 -14.67 -20.58 -4.70
N GLU A 94 -14.18 -20.92 -3.51
CA GLU A 94 -14.22 -22.30 -2.98
C GLU A 94 -15.14 -22.41 -1.74
N LYS A 95 -16.45 -22.36 -1.96
CA LYS A 95 -17.46 -22.88 -1.01
C LYS A 95 -18.44 -23.81 -1.69
#